data_AF-A0A1Z9LQD5-F1
#
_entry.id   AF-A0A1Z9LQD5-F1
#
_cell.length_a   1.000
_cell.length_b   1.000
_cell.length_c   1.000
_cell.angle_alpha   90.00
_cell.angle_beta   90.00
_cell.angle_gamma   90.00
#
_symmetry.space_group_name_H-M   'P 1'
#
loop_
_entity.id
_entity.type
_entity.pdbx_description
1 polymer ?
#
loop_
_entity_poly.entity_id
_entity_poly.type
_entity_poly.pdbx_seq_one_letter_code
_entity_poly.pdbx_strand_id
1 'polypeptide(L)'
;MIINVGDTIKANHGRSGEIINIGIATEANDIAAENDTALNAKTYDTSLGYTGAITYSGDNGTYWCYFNQIEDNLTEKEKSDIDVSINQENEWWK
;
A
#
# COMPACT_ATOMS: atom_id res chain seq x y z
N MET A 1 7.17 -4.49 2.13
CA MET A 1 5.71 -4.52 2.36
C MET A 1 5.09 -4.83 1.01
N ILE A 2 4.16 -5.78 0.94
CA ILE A 2 3.42 -6.03 -0.29
C ILE A 2 2.15 -5.18 -0.24
N ILE A 3 1.92 -4.38 -1.28
CA ILE A 3 0.72 -3.55 -1.41
C ILE A 3 -0.06 -3.92 -2.66
N ASN A 4 -1.38 -3.78 -2.58
CA ASN A 4 -2.31 -4.02 -3.67
C ASN A 4 -3.23 -2.82 -3.87
N VAL A 5 -3.67 -2.61 -5.11
CA VAL A 5 -4.86 -1.78 -5.36
C VAL A 5 -6.04 -2.41 -4.61
N GLY A 6 -6.74 -1.59 -3.83
CA GLY A 6 -7.80 -2.00 -2.92
C GLY A 6 -7.37 -2.19 -1.45
N ASP A 7 -6.06 -2.20 -1.15
CA ASP A 7 -5.61 -2.20 0.24
C ASP A 7 -5.88 -0.84 0.89
N THR A 8 -6.37 -0.84 2.12
CA THR A 8 -6.42 0.37 2.95
C THR A 8 -5.09 0.57 3.65
N ILE A 9 -4.48 1.72 3.44
CA ILE A 9 -3.18 2.07 4.03
C ILE A 9 -3.28 3.24 4.99
N LYS A 10 -2.28 3.35 5.86
CA LYS A 10 -1.96 4.56 6.60
C LYS A 10 -0.72 5.19 5.98
N ALA A 11 -0.87 6.41 5.49
CA ALA A 11 0.21 7.25 4.98
C ALA A 11 0.67 8.26 6.04
N ASN A 12 1.78 8.92 5.73
CA ASN A 12 2.32 10.00 6.56
C ASN A 12 1.28 11.08 6.91
N HIS A 13 1.54 11.79 8.02
CA HIS A 13 0.65 12.83 8.55
C HIS A 13 -0.74 12.30 8.98
N GLY A 14 -0.83 11.02 9.33
CA GLY A 14 -2.05 10.40 9.86
C GLY A 14 -3.18 10.27 8.85
N ARG A 15 -2.89 10.37 7.55
CA ARG A 15 -3.88 10.16 6.48
C ARG A 15 -4.02 8.68 6.19
N SER A 16 -5.24 8.22 5.97
CA SER A 16 -5.51 6.85 5.57
C SER A 16 -6.47 6.81 4.39
N GLY A 17 -6.47 5.70 3.65
CA GLY A 17 -7.40 5.50 2.55
C GLY A 17 -7.07 4.26 1.72
N GLU A 18 -7.95 3.96 0.76
CA GLU A 18 -7.85 2.81 -0.12
C GLU A 18 -6.97 3.12 -1.33
N ILE A 19 -5.97 2.28 -1.61
CA ILE A 19 -5.12 2.43 -2.80
C ILE A 19 -5.98 2.23 -4.05
N ILE A 20 -6.01 3.25 -4.92
CA ILE A 20 -6.69 3.18 -6.22
C ILE A 20 -5.72 3.04 -7.40
N ASN A 21 -4.44 3.42 -7.21
CA ASN A 21 -3.39 3.24 -8.21
C ASN A 21 -2.00 3.05 -7.56
N ILE A 22 -1.14 2.29 -8.23
CA ILE A 22 0.28 2.11 -7.89
C ILE A 22 1.09 2.47 -9.13
N GLY A 23 1.75 3.63 -9.12
CA GLY A 23 2.59 4.10 -10.22
C GLY A 23 4.06 3.75 -10.01
N ILE A 24 4.71 3.22 -11.04
CA ILE A 24 6.14 2.91 -11.08
C ILE A 24 6.82 3.80 -12.11
N ALA A 25 7.81 4.55 -11.66
CA ALA A 25 8.62 5.42 -12.50
C ALA A 25 9.50 4.61 -13.45
N THR A 26 9.52 4.99 -14.71
CA THR A 26 10.41 4.41 -15.74
C THR A 26 11.57 5.34 -16.11
N GLU A 27 11.52 6.58 -15.63
CA GLU A 27 12.51 7.62 -15.88
C GLU A 27 13.00 8.23 -14.55
N ALA A 28 14.30 8.52 -14.46
CA ALA A 28 14.92 8.93 -13.20
C ALA A 28 14.46 10.30 -12.67
N ASN A 29 13.89 11.14 -13.54
CA ASN A 29 13.33 12.45 -13.19
C ASN A 29 11.84 12.38 -12.83
N ASP A 30 11.15 11.26 -13.09
CA ASP A 30 9.73 11.07 -12.81
C ASP A 30 9.53 10.35 -11.47
N ILE A 31 9.95 10.99 -10.37
CA ILE A 31 9.96 10.34 -9.06
C ILE A 31 8.55 9.96 -8.59
N ALA A 32 7.53 10.69 -9.02
CA ALA A 32 6.13 10.46 -8.65
C ALA A 32 5.39 9.51 -9.59
N ALA A 33 6.03 9.04 -10.68
CA ALA A 33 5.42 8.19 -11.69
C ALA A 33 4.19 8.85 -12.36
N GLU A 34 4.30 10.14 -12.70
CA GLU A 34 3.24 10.97 -13.29
C GLU A 34 3.38 11.16 -14.81
N ASN A 35 4.52 10.81 -15.40
CA ASN A 35 4.70 10.91 -16.85
C ASN A 35 3.88 9.84 -17.59
N ASP A 36 3.59 10.10 -18.86
CA ASP A 36 2.89 9.15 -19.74
C ASP A 36 3.66 7.82 -19.93
N THR A 37 4.96 7.81 -19.62
CA THR A 37 5.84 6.63 -19.68
C THR A 37 5.84 5.81 -18.40
N ALA A 38 5.21 6.29 -17.32
CA ALA A 38 5.08 5.56 -16.06
C ALA A 38 4.21 4.30 -16.24
N LEU A 39 4.46 3.29 -15.42
CA LEU A 39 3.72 2.04 -15.43
C LEU A 39 2.75 1.99 -14.25
N ASN A 40 1.59 1.37 -14.46
CA ASN A 40 0.60 1.14 -13.40
C ASN A 40 0.56 -0.35 -13.02
N ALA A 41 0.80 -0.64 -11.74
CA ALA A 41 0.77 -1.98 -11.20
C ALA A 41 -0.53 -2.25 -10.43
N LYS A 42 -0.87 -3.53 -10.26
CA LYS A 42 -1.94 -3.99 -9.35
C LYS A 42 -1.41 -4.43 -7.99
N THR A 43 -0.23 -5.00 -7.98
CA THR A 43 0.49 -5.45 -6.78
C THR A 43 1.93 -5.00 -6.88
N TYR A 44 2.49 -4.56 -5.77
CA TYR A 44 3.90 -4.18 -5.71
C TYR A 44 4.53 -4.57 -4.38
N ASP A 45 5.70 -5.19 -4.43
CA ASP A 45 6.55 -5.41 -3.27
C ASP A 45 7.52 -4.24 -3.11
N THR A 46 7.32 -3.42 -2.08
CA THR A 46 8.13 -2.24 -1.82
C THR A 46 9.60 -2.54 -1.55
N SER A 47 9.97 -3.81 -1.30
CA SER A 47 11.36 -4.22 -1.15
C SER A 47 12.16 -4.22 -2.46
N LEU A 48 11.48 -4.23 -3.62
CA LEU A 48 12.13 -4.17 -4.94
C LEU A 48 12.80 -2.82 -5.20
N GLY A 49 12.46 -1.78 -4.44
CA GLY A 49 13.17 -0.49 -4.46
C GLY A 49 12.95 0.34 -5.73
N TYR A 50 11.96 0.02 -6.56
CA TYR A 50 11.56 0.91 -7.65
C TYR A 50 10.97 2.22 -7.10
N THR A 51 11.24 3.29 -7.84
CA THR A 51 10.73 4.63 -7.54
C THR A 51 9.29 4.76 -8.02
N GLY A 52 8.47 5.49 -7.27
CA GLY A 52 7.07 5.72 -7.62
C GLY A 52 6.23 6.15 -6.43
N ALA A 53 4.93 6.19 -6.65
CA ALA A 53 3.94 6.65 -5.69
C ALA A 53 2.65 5.84 -5.79
N ILE A 54 1.85 5.91 -4.73
CA ILE A 54 0.47 5.45 -4.75
C ILE A 54 -0.49 6.65 -4.84
N THR A 55 -1.63 6.42 -5.47
CA THR A 55 -2.81 7.26 -5.33
C THR A 55 -3.83 6.50 -4.50
N TYR A 56 -4.47 7.17 -3.53
CA TYR A 56 -5.45 6.55 -2.64
C TYR A 56 -6.64 7.47 -2.36
N SER A 57 -7.82 6.88 -2.13
CA SER A 57 -9.04 7.58 -1.75
C SER A 57 -9.18 7.59 -0.23
N GLY A 58 -9.24 8.79 0.37
CA GLY A 58 -9.55 8.97 1.79
C GLY A 58 -10.83 9.77 1.99
N ASP A 59 -11.24 9.94 3.24
CA ASP A 59 -12.53 10.54 3.61
C ASP A 59 -12.79 11.93 3.01
N ASN A 60 -11.73 12.73 2.83
CA ASN A 60 -11.82 14.10 2.31
C ASN A 60 -11.25 14.27 0.88
N GLY A 61 -11.11 13.17 0.13
CA GLY A 61 -10.75 13.22 -1.29
C GLY A 61 -9.63 12.25 -1.69
N THR A 62 -9.07 12.51 -2.87
CA THR A 62 -7.97 11.72 -3.42
C THR A 62 -6.63 12.30 -3.01
N TYR A 63 -5.74 11.45 -2.54
CA TYR A 63 -4.39 11.80 -2.12
C TYR A 63 -3.36 10.96 -2.85
N TRP A 64 -2.10 11.34 -2.68
CA TRP A 64 -0.96 10.57 -3.14
C TRP A 64 0.17 10.63 -2.12
N CYS A 65 1.02 9.60 -2.12
CA CYS A 65 2.27 9.58 -1.37
C CYS A 65 3.29 8.62 -2.00
N TYR A 66 4.57 8.84 -1.74
CA TYR A 66 5.63 7.93 -2.15
C TYR A 66 5.59 6.62 -1.37
N PHE A 67 6.18 5.55 -1.91
CA PHE A 67 6.21 4.25 -1.23
C PHE A 67 6.83 4.30 0.17
N ASN A 68 7.86 5.13 0.38
CA ASN A 68 8.51 5.30 1.68
C ASN A 68 7.69 6.15 2.67
N GLN A 69 6.54 6.68 2.27
CA GLN A 69 5.61 7.43 3.10
C GLN A 69 4.40 6.60 3.53
N ILE A 70 4.33 5.33 3.12
CA ILE A 70 3.37 4.36 3.63
C ILE A 70 3.87 3.89 4.99
N GLU A 71 3.11 4.16 6.04
CA GLU A 71 3.45 3.79 7.42
C GLU A 71 2.99 2.37 7.75
N ASP A 72 1.79 1.98 7.28
CA ASP A 72 1.19 0.66 7.58
C ASP A 72 0.22 0.23 6.45
N ASN A 73 0.11 -1.09 6.22
CA ASN A 73 -0.92 -1.70 5.38
C ASN A 73 -1.98 -2.30 6.30
N LEU A 74 -3.08 -1.57 6.50
CA LEU A 74 -4.11 -1.92 7.47
C LEU A 74 -4.87 -3.18 7.04
N THR A 75 -5.08 -3.38 5.74
CA THR A 75 -5.73 -4.59 5.21
C THR A 75 -4.87 -5.85 5.38
N GLU A 76 -3.55 -5.75 5.17
CA GLU A 76 -2.63 -6.87 5.43
C GLU A 76 -2.57 -7.20 6.92
N LYS A 77 -2.52 -6.17 7.77
CA LYS A 77 -2.50 -6.31 9.22
C LYS A 77 -3.75 -6.99 9.78
N GLU A 78 -4.93 -6.58 9.34
CA GLU A 78 -6.19 -7.23 9.73
C GLU A 78 -6.20 -8.73 9.39
N LYS A 79 -5.72 -9.10 8.19
CA LYS A 79 -5.60 -10.52 7.80
C LYS A 79 -4.65 -11.28 8.72
N SER A 80 -3.51 -10.68 9.07
CA SER A 80 -2.54 -11.26 10.00
C SER A 80 -3.14 -11.46 11.40
N ASP A 81 -3.85 -10.47 11.92
CA ASP A 81 -4.47 -10.55 13.26
C ASP A 81 -5.55 -11.64 13.32
N ILE A 82 -6.33 -11.80 12.23
CA ILE A 82 -7.31 -12.89 12.10
C ILE A 82 -6.61 -14.25 12.11
N ASP A 83 -5.54 -14.44 11.33
CA ASP A 83 -4.79 -15.71 11.30
C ASP A 83 -4.23 -16.08 12.69
N VAL A 84 -3.67 -15.10 13.42
CA VAL A 84 -3.19 -15.32 14.79
C VAL A 84 -4.34 -15.75 15.72
N SER A 85 -5.51 -15.11 15.63
CA SER A 85 -6.67 -15.48 16.44
C SER A 85 -7.16 -16.90 16.18
N ILE A 86 -7.27 -17.31 14.91
CA ILE A 86 -7.64 -18.68 14.51
C ILE A 86 -6.63 -19.70 15.03
N ASN A 87 -5.34 -19.39 14.96
CA ASN A 87 -4.29 -20.28 15.45
C ASN A 87 -4.33 -20.42 16.98
N GLN A 88 -4.52 -19.33 17.72
CA GLN A 88 -4.74 -19.41 19.17
C GLN A 88 -6.00 -20.21 19.50
N GLU A 89 -7.06 -20.04 18.70
CA GLU A 89 -8.30 -20.81 18.83
C GLU A 89 -8.07 -22.33 18.65
N ASN A 90 -7.24 -22.73 17.70
CA ASN A 90 -6.96 -24.14 17.48
C ASN A 90 -6.08 -24.78 18.56
N GLU A 91 -5.27 -24.00 19.27
CA GLU A 91 -4.37 -24.51 20.31
C GLU A 91 -5.06 -24.69 21.67
N TRP A 92 -6.13 -23.96 21.99
CA TRP A 92 -6.77 -24.10 23.31
C TRP A 92 -7.65 -25.33 23.49
N TRP A 93 -8.16 -25.92 22.39
CA TRP A 93 -8.93 -27.17 22.44
C TRP A 93 -8.04 -28.42 22.38
N LYS A 94 -6.72 -28.27 22.23
CA LYS A 94 -5.75 -29.37 22.24
C LYS A 94 -5.28 -29.65 23.66
#